data_AF-X0TDS6-F1
#
_entry.id   AF-X0TDS6-F1
#
_cell.length_a   1.000
_cell.length_b   1.000
_cell.length_c   1.000
_cell.angle_alpha   90.00
_cell.angle_beta   90.00
_cell.angle_gamma   90.00
#
_symmetry.space_group_name_H-M   'P 1'
#
loop_
_entity.id
_entity.type
_entity.pdbx_description
1 polymer ?
#
loop_
_entity_poly.entity_id
_entity_poly.type
_entity_poly.pdbx_seq_one_letter_code
_entity_poly.pdbx_strand_id
1 'polypeptide(L)'
;MLNVIMKKWVILAIGLAVVVIVVGIVLLFGCVQKQNEEPAVVINGEEKEVAVVNGVGITKNEFVQRLISLNGKPVLEQMIDEILIEQRAEEQKVKVKPKEIDVKIDEIKERFPSEEAFLQQIVRSGMTIEKLRQQFESQILMEKLILKEAIVTEEEIMDYFERNKDRFDKSEQIRVSHILVSIEKEA
;
A
#
# COMPACT_ATOMS: atom_id res chain seq x y z
N MET A 1 4.63 73.32 -11.10
CA MET A 1 3.91 72.10 -11.53
C MET A 1 4.83 71.01 -12.11
N LEU A 2 5.94 71.31 -12.79
CA LEU A 2 6.85 70.31 -13.38
C LEU A 2 7.51 69.32 -12.37
N ASN A 3 7.85 69.76 -11.15
CA ASN A 3 8.54 68.92 -10.17
C ASN A 3 7.69 67.77 -9.59
N VAL A 4 6.37 67.94 -9.54
CA VAL A 4 5.46 66.89 -9.03
C VAL A 4 5.27 65.80 -10.08
N ILE A 5 5.26 66.19 -11.36
CA ILE A 5 5.14 65.27 -12.49
C ILE A 5 6.44 64.47 -12.60
N MET A 6 7.61 65.13 -12.63
CA MET A 6 8.90 64.41 -12.69
C MET A 6 9.11 63.44 -11.52
N LYS A 7 8.74 63.79 -10.28
CA LYS A 7 8.82 62.86 -9.14
C LYS A 7 7.92 61.63 -9.32
N LYS A 8 6.73 61.77 -9.90
CA LYS A 8 5.86 60.63 -10.20
C LYS A 8 6.47 59.69 -11.25
N TRP A 9 7.08 60.23 -12.31
CA TRP A 9 7.77 59.43 -13.32
C TRP A 9 9.03 58.74 -12.79
N VAL A 10 9.77 59.40 -11.89
CA VAL A 10 10.94 58.79 -11.21
C VAL A 10 10.52 57.65 -10.28
N ILE A 11 9.45 57.81 -9.50
CA ILE A 11 8.92 56.74 -8.64
C ILE A 11 8.38 55.56 -9.48
N LEU A 12 7.75 55.85 -10.61
CA LEU A 12 7.23 54.83 -11.53
C LEU A 12 8.36 54.06 -12.22
N ALA A 13 9.44 54.74 -12.59
CA ALA A 13 10.63 54.12 -13.19
C ALA A 13 11.40 53.24 -12.19
N ILE A 14 11.55 53.67 -10.93
CA ILE A 14 12.18 52.88 -9.87
C ILE A 14 11.33 51.65 -9.54
N GLY A 15 10.00 51.79 -9.47
CA GLY A 15 9.09 50.66 -9.28
C GLY A 15 9.20 49.61 -10.40
N LEU A 16 9.28 50.06 -11.66
CA LEU A 16 9.43 49.16 -12.80
C LEU A 16 10.80 48.45 -12.81
N ALA A 17 11.88 49.15 -12.42
CA ALA A 17 13.21 48.55 -12.29
C ALA A 17 13.27 47.48 -11.18
N VAL A 18 12.61 47.71 -10.04
CA VAL A 18 12.53 46.72 -8.94
C VAL A 18 11.72 45.49 -9.38
N VAL A 19 10.63 45.67 -10.14
CA VAL A 19 9.84 44.54 -10.68
C VAL A 19 10.67 43.71 -11.66
N VAL A 20 11.46 44.33 -12.54
CA VAL A 20 12.33 43.60 -13.49
C VAL A 20 13.44 42.84 -12.76
N ILE A 21 14.00 43.39 -11.68
CA ILE A 21 15.02 42.70 -10.87
C ILE A 21 14.40 41.53 -10.10
N VAL A 22 13.20 41.68 -9.52
CA VAL A 22 12.50 40.59 -8.82
C VAL A 22 12.09 39.48 -9.80
N VAL A 23 11.58 39.83 -10.99
CA VAL A 23 11.28 38.85 -12.05
C VAL A 23 12.55 38.18 -12.56
N GLY A 24 13.65 38.93 -12.71
CA GLY A 24 14.96 38.39 -13.08
C GLY A 24 15.53 37.43 -12.03
N ILE A 25 15.36 37.74 -10.74
CA ILE A 25 15.72 36.85 -9.63
C ILE A 25 14.81 35.63 -9.60
N VAL A 26 13.51 35.75 -9.87
CA VAL A 26 12.57 34.61 -9.97
C VAL A 26 12.87 33.75 -11.20
N LEU A 27 13.39 34.31 -12.30
CA LEU A 27 13.84 33.53 -13.47
C LEU A 27 15.22 32.88 -13.28
N LEU A 28 16.13 33.53 -12.53
CA LEU A 28 17.46 32.99 -12.22
C LEU A 28 17.46 32.00 -11.04
N PHE A 29 16.60 32.20 -10.04
CA PHE A 29 16.41 31.30 -8.88
C PHE A 29 15.18 30.39 -9.01
N GLY A 30 14.35 30.56 -10.04
CA GLY A 30 13.22 29.66 -10.35
C GLY A 30 13.62 28.22 -10.70
N CYS A 31 14.94 27.95 -10.78
CA CYS A 31 15.50 26.60 -10.88
C CYS A 31 16.12 26.09 -9.56
N VAL A 32 15.94 26.77 -8.41
CA VAL A 32 16.63 26.44 -7.15
C VAL A 32 15.69 25.88 -6.06
N GLN A 33 14.51 25.36 -6.43
CA GLN A 33 13.81 24.37 -5.60
C GLN A 33 13.07 23.34 -6.45
N LYS A 34 13.81 22.35 -6.95
CA LYS A 34 13.25 21.04 -7.25
C LYS A 34 14.30 19.94 -7.02
N GLN A 35 14.82 19.85 -5.80
CA GLN A 35 15.55 18.68 -5.36
C GLN A 35 14.55 17.65 -4.81
N ASN A 36 13.70 17.17 -5.70
CA ASN A 36 12.91 15.95 -5.58
C ASN A 36 12.81 15.41 -7.02
N GLU A 37 13.96 15.08 -7.59
CA GLU A 37 14.03 14.20 -8.74
C GLU A 37 13.89 12.77 -8.20
N GLU A 38 12.70 12.19 -8.35
CA GLU A 38 12.62 10.74 -8.54
C GLU A 38 13.55 10.41 -9.71
N PRO A 39 14.51 9.48 -9.57
CA PRO A 39 15.40 9.18 -10.69
C PRO A 39 14.59 8.51 -11.80
N ALA A 40 14.44 9.26 -12.89
CA ALA A 40 14.04 8.74 -14.19
C ALA A 40 14.89 7.50 -14.52
N VAL A 41 14.22 6.41 -14.87
CA VAL A 41 14.86 5.21 -15.41
C VAL A 41 15.36 5.55 -16.81
N VAL A 42 16.58 6.06 -16.89
CA VAL A 42 17.32 6.21 -18.15
C VAL A 42 18.01 4.88 -18.43
N ILE A 43 17.54 4.19 -19.47
CA ILE A 43 18.20 3.01 -20.04
C ILE A 43 19.38 3.54 -20.86
N ASN A 44 20.51 3.82 -20.23
CA ASN A 44 21.85 3.88 -20.83
C ASN A 44 22.93 4.11 -19.75
N GLY A 45 23.61 3.02 -19.34
CA GLY A 45 25.08 3.04 -19.25
C GLY A 45 25.80 3.49 -17.97
N GLU A 46 25.15 3.63 -16.82
CA GLU A 46 25.88 3.66 -15.52
C GLU A 46 25.29 2.60 -14.58
N GLU A 47 26.05 1.53 -14.33
CA GLU A 47 25.70 0.48 -13.38
C GLU A 47 25.81 1.02 -11.95
N LYS A 48 24.77 1.75 -11.51
CA LYS A 48 24.72 2.30 -10.16
C LYS A 48 24.87 1.18 -9.13
N GLU A 49 25.97 1.22 -8.38
CA GLU A 49 26.19 0.32 -7.25
C GLU A 49 25.18 0.65 -6.13
N VAL A 50 24.48 -0.37 -5.65
CA VAL A 50 23.54 -0.25 -4.53
C VAL A 50 24.21 -0.57 -3.19
N ALA A 51 25.36 -1.26 -3.22
CA ALA A 51 26.20 -1.54 -2.07
C ALA A 51 27.63 -1.90 -2.51
N VAL A 52 28.60 -1.71 -1.62
CA VAL A 52 29.98 -2.17 -1.80
C VAL A 52 30.39 -2.98 -0.58
N VAL A 53 30.94 -4.18 -0.80
CA VAL A 53 31.44 -5.06 0.26
C VAL A 53 32.90 -5.39 -0.04
N ASN A 54 33.82 -4.89 0.78
CA ASN A 54 35.27 -5.11 0.62
C ASN A 54 35.80 -4.77 -0.78
N GLY A 55 35.29 -3.70 -1.40
CA GLY A 55 35.69 -3.27 -2.75
C GLY A 55 34.98 -4.01 -3.88
N VAL A 56 34.09 -4.97 -3.58
CA VAL A 56 33.20 -5.59 -4.56
C VAL A 56 31.88 -4.82 -4.58
N GLY A 57 31.59 -4.13 -5.69
CA GLY A 57 30.32 -3.45 -5.92
C GLY A 57 29.21 -4.43 -6.29
N ILE A 58 28.03 -4.21 -5.73
CA ILE A 58 26.78 -4.90 -6.12
C ILE A 58 25.99 -3.91 -6.96
N THR A 59 25.75 -4.23 -8.23
CA THR A 59 25.05 -3.33 -9.15
C THR A 59 23.54 -3.41 -8.96
N LYS A 60 22.82 -2.33 -9.26
CA LYS A 60 21.34 -2.33 -9.25
C LYS A 60 20.77 -3.44 -10.12
N ASN A 61 21.35 -3.67 -11.30
CA ASN A 61 20.89 -4.70 -12.22
C ASN A 61 21.06 -6.10 -11.63
N GLU A 62 22.22 -6.41 -11.05
CA GLU A 62 22.44 -7.70 -10.39
C GLU A 62 21.45 -7.91 -9.24
N PHE A 63 21.28 -6.89 -8.39
CA PHE A 63 20.34 -6.94 -7.28
C PHE A 63 18.90 -7.18 -7.74
N VAL A 64 18.42 -6.41 -8.72
CA VAL A 64 17.05 -6.54 -9.27
C VAL A 64 16.86 -7.89 -9.95
N GLN A 65 17.84 -8.40 -10.72
CA GLN A 65 17.75 -9.71 -11.34
C GLN A 65 17.66 -10.84 -10.31
N ARG A 66 18.39 -10.73 -9.19
CA ARG A 66 18.24 -11.67 -8.07
C ARG A 66 16.85 -11.58 -7.45
N LEU A 67 16.29 -10.39 -7.25
CA LEU A 67 14.91 -10.23 -6.75
C LEU A 67 13.86 -10.83 -7.69
N ILE A 68 13.97 -10.59 -9.00
CA ILE A 68 13.09 -11.16 -10.02
C ILE A 68 13.21 -12.69 -10.03
N SER A 69 14.42 -13.22 -9.90
CA SER A 69 14.64 -14.67 -9.85
C SER A 69 14.06 -15.31 -8.59
N LEU A 70 14.08 -14.61 -7.45
CA LEU A 70 13.53 -15.10 -6.19
C LEU A 70 12.00 -15.02 -6.14
N ASN A 71 11.41 -13.89 -6.54
CA ASN A 71 9.99 -13.58 -6.34
C ASN A 71 9.34 -12.78 -7.48
N GLY A 72 9.97 -12.65 -8.65
CA GLY A 72 9.44 -11.82 -9.75
C GLY A 72 8.10 -12.29 -10.30
N LYS A 73 7.95 -13.61 -10.52
CA LYS A 73 6.70 -14.19 -11.02
C LYS A 73 5.50 -13.93 -10.09
N PRO A 74 5.52 -14.33 -8.80
CA PRO A 74 4.37 -14.10 -7.92
C PRO A 74 4.07 -12.61 -7.72
N VAL A 75 5.10 -11.75 -7.68
CA VAL A 75 4.89 -10.30 -7.60
C VAL A 75 4.21 -9.77 -8.88
N LEU A 76 4.62 -10.23 -10.06
CA LEU A 76 3.98 -9.85 -11.32
C LEU A 76 2.53 -10.33 -11.38
N GLU A 77 2.26 -11.57 -10.98
CA GLU A 77 0.89 -12.11 -10.92
C GLU A 77 0.01 -11.26 -9.97
N GLN A 78 0.52 -10.92 -8.77
CA GLN A 78 -0.19 -10.03 -7.85
C GLN A 78 -0.48 -8.66 -8.47
N MET A 79 0.49 -8.04 -9.16
CA MET A 79 0.28 -6.74 -9.81
C MET A 79 -0.77 -6.83 -10.93
N ILE A 80 -0.80 -7.93 -11.67
CA ILE A 80 -1.82 -8.17 -12.70
C ILE A 80 -3.20 -8.24 -12.04
N ASP A 81 -3.34 -9.02 -10.96
CA ASP A 81 -4.61 -9.16 -10.24
C ASP A 81 -5.10 -7.81 -9.70
N GLU A 82 -4.22 -7.01 -9.08
CA GLU A 82 -4.53 -5.67 -8.59
C GLU A 82 -5.08 -4.76 -9.71
N ILE A 83 -4.41 -4.73 -10.86
CA ILE A 83 -4.84 -3.94 -12.02
C ILE A 83 -6.21 -4.42 -12.55
N LEU A 84 -6.42 -5.73 -12.63
CA LEU A 84 -7.68 -6.30 -13.12
C LEU A 84 -8.85 -5.97 -12.18
N ILE A 85 -8.63 -6.01 -10.87
CA ILE A 85 -9.62 -5.64 -9.85
C ILE A 85 -10.00 -4.16 -10.01
N GLU A 86 -9.01 -3.27 -10.13
CA GLU A 86 -9.23 -1.84 -10.31
C GLU A 86 -10.02 -1.55 -11.60
N GLN A 87 -9.60 -2.13 -12.73
CA GLN A 87 -10.29 -2.00 -14.01
C GLN A 87 -11.75 -2.46 -13.92
N ARG A 88 -11.99 -3.63 -13.32
CA ARG A 88 -13.34 -4.18 -13.18
C ARG A 88 -14.21 -3.32 -12.25
N ALA A 89 -13.63 -2.82 -11.16
CA ALA A 89 -14.31 -1.92 -10.23
C ALA A 89 -14.75 -0.62 -10.92
N GLU A 90 -13.88 -0.04 -11.75
CA GLU A 90 -14.21 1.14 -12.55
C GLU A 90 -15.35 0.87 -13.53
N GLU A 91 -15.27 -0.20 -14.31
CA GLU A 91 -16.31 -0.61 -15.26
C GLU A 91 -17.68 -0.79 -14.58
N GLN A 92 -17.67 -1.46 -13.43
CA GLN A 92 -18.87 -1.76 -12.67
C GLN A 92 -19.32 -0.62 -11.75
N LYS A 93 -18.58 0.49 -11.69
CA LYS A 93 -18.81 1.64 -10.81
C LYS A 93 -18.84 1.25 -9.32
N VAL A 94 -18.05 0.26 -8.93
CA VAL A 94 -17.86 -0.14 -7.55
C VAL A 94 -16.81 0.79 -6.93
N LYS A 95 -17.09 1.29 -5.72
CA LYS A 95 -16.19 2.19 -4.99
C LYS A 95 -16.04 1.76 -3.54
N VAL A 96 -14.86 2.02 -2.98
CA VAL A 96 -14.58 1.88 -1.55
C VAL A 96 -14.65 3.25 -0.88
N LYS A 97 -15.37 3.32 0.24
CA LYS A 97 -15.38 4.50 1.10
C LYS A 97 -14.21 4.39 2.08
N PRO A 98 -13.54 5.51 2.42
CA PRO A 98 -12.43 5.49 3.38
C PRO A 98 -12.77 4.79 4.70
N LYS A 99 -14.01 4.98 5.19
CA LYS A 99 -14.51 4.36 6.42
C LYS A 99 -14.52 2.83 6.37
N GLU A 100 -14.71 2.21 5.21
CA GLU A 100 -14.68 0.75 5.06
C GLU A 100 -13.26 0.20 5.27
N ILE A 101 -12.24 0.95 4.82
CA ILE A 101 -10.84 0.64 5.05
C ILE A 101 -10.49 0.84 6.52
N ASP A 102 -10.98 1.91 7.14
CA ASP A 102 -10.74 2.20 8.55
C ASP A 102 -11.28 1.07 9.45
N VAL A 103 -12.48 0.56 9.16
CA VAL A 103 -13.05 -0.59 9.89
C VAL A 103 -12.16 -1.82 9.79
N LYS A 104 -11.64 -2.17 8.60
CA LYS A 104 -10.72 -3.31 8.43
C LYS A 104 -9.41 -3.12 9.20
N ILE A 105 -8.89 -1.89 9.22
CA ILE A 105 -7.68 -1.56 9.99
C ILE A 105 -7.95 -1.71 11.48
N ASP A 106 -9.07 -1.20 11.97
CA ASP A 106 -9.45 -1.29 13.38
C ASP A 106 -9.66 -2.76 13.82
N GLU A 107 -10.31 -3.59 13.00
CA GLU A 107 -10.43 -5.05 13.22
C GLU A 107 -9.06 -5.75 13.35
N ILE A 108 -8.05 -5.30 12.61
CA ILE A 108 -6.69 -5.82 12.76
C ILE A 108 -6.03 -5.25 14.01
N LYS A 109 -6.18 -3.96 14.29
CA LYS A 109 -5.61 -3.31 15.49
C LYS A 109 -6.08 -3.99 16.78
N GLU A 110 -7.32 -4.45 16.85
CA GLU A 110 -7.87 -5.20 17.99
C GLU A 110 -7.14 -6.52 18.29
N ARG A 111 -6.43 -7.08 17.30
CA ARG A 111 -5.62 -8.29 17.48
C ARG A 111 -4.29 -8.02 18.17
N PHE A 112 -3.95 -6.75 18.37
CA PHE A 112 -2.71 -6.31 19.01
C PHE A 112 -2.98 -5.78 20.42
N PRO A 113 -2.03 -5.94 21.36
CA PRO A 113 -2.17 -5.42 22.71
C PRO A 113 -2.31 -3.89 22.80
N SER A 114 -1.86 -3.17 21.77
CA SER A 114 -1.90 -1.70 21.69
C SER A 114 -1.70 -1.21 20.26
N GLU A 115 -2.09 0.03 19.98
CA GLU A 115 -1.81 0.68 18.70
C GLU A 115 -0.30 0.81 18.44
N GLU A 116 0.49 1.07 19.49
CA GLU A 116 1.94 1.14 19.36
C GLU A 116 2.52 -0.21 18.93
N ALA A 117 2.05 -1.32 19.52
CA ALA A 117 2.48 -2.66 19.13
C ALA A 117 2.11 -2.99 17.67
N PHE A 118 0.94 -2.55 17.21
CA PHE A 118 0.53 -2.66 15.82
C PHE A 118 1.46 -1.86 14.89
N LEU A 119 1.71 -0.59 15.17
CA LEU A 119 2.58 0.27 14.36
C LEU A 119 4.02 -0.26 14.31
N GLN A 120 4.55 -0.72 15.44
CA GLN A 120 5.86 -1.36 15.50
C GLN A 120 5.91 -2.62 14.62
N GLN A 121 4.85 -3.42 14.59
CA GLN A 121 4.80 -4.61 13.73
C GLN A 121 4.79 -4.25 12.24
N ILE A 122 4.04 -3.20 11.83
CA ILE A 122 4.01 -2.72 10.45
C ILE A 122 5.39 -2.22 9.99
N VAL A 123 6.09 -1.45 10.84
CA VAL A 123 7.44 -0.98 10.51
C VAL A 123 8.43 -2.14 10.44
N ARG A 124 8.35 -3.10 11.37
CA ARG A 124 9.22 -4.29 11.38
C ARG A 124 9.03 -5.18 10.16
N SER A 125 7.83 -5.23 9.57
CA SER A 125 7.58 -5.97 8.34
C SER A 125 8.01 -5.22 7.07
N GLY A 126 8.57 -4.01 7.19
CA GLY A 126 8.94 -3.18 6.04
C GLY A 126 7.73 -2.59 5.30
N MET A 127 6.58 -2.52 5.96
CA MET A 127 5.32 -2.00 5.41
C MET A 127 5.03 -0.58 5.94
N THR A 128 4.11 0.13 5.30
CA THR A 128 3.58 1.40 5.79
C THR A 128 2.06 1.33 5.93
N ILE A 129 1.47 2.25 6.69
CA ILE A 129 0.01 2.31 6.86
C ILE A 129 -0.66 2.59 5.52
N GLU A 130 -0.07 3.42 4.67
CA GLU A 130 -0.58 3.73 3.34
C GLU A 130 -0.63 2.49 2.46
N LYS A 131 0.42 1.66 2.45
CA LYS A 131 0.43 0.39 1.72
C LYS A 131 -0.61 -0.58 2.26
N LEU A 132 -0.78 -0.65 3.58
CA LEU A 132 -1.82 -1.48 4.20
C LEU A 132 -3.22 -1.02 3.79
N ARG A 133 -3.46 0.30 3.72
CA ARG A 133 -4.72 0.88 3.25
C ARG A 133 -5.01 0.51 1.80
N GLN A 134 -4.01 0.60 0.91
CA GLN A 134 -4.14 0.20 -0.49
C GLN A 134 -4.45 -1.30 -0.62
N GLN A 135 -3.78 -2.15 0.17
CA GLN A 135 -4.05 -3.58 0.20
C GLN A 135 -5.51 -3.87 0.61
N PHE A 136 -6.03 -3.17 1.62
CA PHE A 136 -7.42 -3.32 2.02
C PHE A 136 -8.41 -2.75 1.02
N GLU A 137 -8.07 -1.66 0.34
CA GLU A 137 -8.89 -1.12 -0.74
C GLU A 137 -9.08 -2.17 -1.85
N SER A 138 -8.00 -2.79 -2.32
CA SER A 138 -8.05 -3.87 -3.32
C SER A 138 -8.88 -5.08 -2.84
N GLN A 139 -8.71 -5.50 -1.58
CA GLN A 139 -9.51 -6.59 -1.00
C GLN A 139 -11.01 -6.26 -0.94
N ILE A 140 -11.38 -5.06 -0.51
CA ILE A 140 -12.78 -4.64 -0.42
C ILE A 140 -13.39 -4.49 -1.82
N LEU A 141 -12.63 -4.00 -2.80
CA LEU A 141 -13.06 -3.96 -4.20
C LEU A 141 -13.38 -5.36 -4.72
N MET A 142 -12.46 -6.31 -4.53
CA MET A 142 -12.67 -7.70 -4.92
C MET A 142 -13.90 -8.31 -4.26
N GLU A 143 -14.06 -8.15 -2.94
CA GLU A 143 -15.22 -8.65 -2.20
C GLU A 143 -16.54 -8.11 -2.77
N LYS A 144 -16.60 -6.80 -3.04
CA LYS A 144 -17.79 -6.16 -3.62
C LYS A 144 -18.08 -6.60 -5.05
N LEU A 145 -17.04 -6.79 -5.86
CA LEU A 145 -17.18 -7.29 -7.23
C LEU A 145 -17.77 -8.70 -7.23
N ILE A 146 -17.23 -9.59 -6.40
CA ILE A 146 -17.72 -10.96 -6.26
C ILE A 146 -19.18 -10.95 -5.79
N LEU A 147 -19.50 -10.20 -4.72
CA LEU A 147 -20.86 -10.15 -4.16
C LEU A 147 -21.91 -9.61 -5.14
N LYS A 148 -21.50 -8.81 -6.13
CA LYS A 148 -22.41 -8.26 -7.14
C LYS A 148 -22.75 -9.28 -8.23
N GLU A 149 -21.86 -10.22 -8.50
CA GLU A 149 -22.03 -11.27 -9.52
C GLU A 149 -22.48 -12.62 -8.92
N ALA A 150 -22.18 -12.85 -7.64
CA ALA A 150 -22.49 -14.10 -6.95
C ALA A 150 -24.01 -14.26 -6.75
N ILE A 151 -24.61 -15.14 -7.53
CA ILE A 151 -25.96 -15.67 -7.33
C ILE A 151 -25.79 -17.12 -6.93
N VAL A 152 -26.20 -17.46 -5.71
CA VAL A 152 -26.16 -18.85 -5.21
C VAL A 152 -27.60 -19.32 -5.05
N THR A 153 -27.93 -20.43 -5.70
CA THR A 153 -29.27 -21.03 -5.68
C THR A 153 -29.39 -22.10 -4.59
N GLU A 154 -30.62 -22.36 -4.14
CA GLU A 154 -30.88 -23.43 -3.17
C GLU A 154 -30.46 -24.81 -3.71
N GLU A 155 -30.59 -25.03 -5.03
CA GLU A 155 -30.17 -26.26 -5.69
C GLU A 155 -28.64 -26.43 -5.59
N GLU A 156 -27.86 -25.40 -5.88
CA GLU A 156 -26.40 -25.43 -5.72
C GLU A 156 -25.98 -25.66 -4.26
N ILE A 157 -26.72 -25.10 -3.30
CA ILE A 157 -26.49 -25.31 -1.87
C ILE A 157 -26.74 -26.78 -1.51
N MET A 158 -27.87 -27.34 -1.94
CA MET A 158 -28.23 -28.74 -1.67
C MET A 158 -27.22 -29.69 -2.32
N ASP A 159 -26.87 -29.47 -3.58
CA ASP A 159 -25.88 -30.27 -4.31
C ASP A 159 -24.49 -30.19 -3.67
N TYR A 160 -24.10 -29.03 -3.15
CA TYR A 160 -22.84 -28.90 -2.42
C TYR A 160 -22.89 -29.65 -1.10
N PHE A 161 -23.97 -29.51 -0.33
CA PHE A 161 -24.16 -30.21 0.94
C PHE A 161 -24.11 -31.72 0.75
N GLU A 162 -24.89 -32.26 -0.19
CA GLU A 162 -24.96 -33.69 -0.49
C GLU A 162 -23.59 -34.27 -0.89
N ARG A 163 -22.81 -33.56 -1.71
CA ARG A 163 -21.47 -33.98 -2.14
C ARG A 163 -20.40 -33.85 -1.06
N ASN A 164 -20.64 -33.09 0.01
CA ASN A 164 -19.67 -32.78 1.05
C ASN A 164 -20.21 -33.11 2.46
N LYS A 165 -21.14 -34.06 2.58
CA LYS A 165 -21.79 -34.42 3.85
C LYS A 165 -20.79 -34.76 4.95
N ASP A 166 -19.68 -35.40 4.59
CA ASP A 166 -18.56 -35.73 5.47
C ASP A 166 -17.93 -34.50 6.16
N ARG A 167 -17.95 -33.33 5.50
CA ARG A 167 -17.46 -32.07 6.07
C ARG A 167 -18.46 -31.42 7.03
N PHE A 168 -19.72 -31.80 6.94
CA PHE A 168 -20.82 -31.25 7.74
C PHE A 168 -21.32 -32.21 8.83
N ASP A 169 -20.89 -33.47 8.77
CA ASP A 169 -21.18 -34.45 9.79
C ASP A 169 -20.50 -34.06 11.11
N LYS A 170 -21.30 -34.00 12.18
CA LYS A 170 -20.81 -33.79 13.53
C LYS A 170 -21.03 -35.07 14.28
N SER A 171 -19.96 -35.87 14.38
CA SER A 171 -19.94 -37.06 15.22
C SER A 171 -20.45 -36.72 16.62
N GLU A 172 -21.25 -37.60 17.20
CA GLU A 172 -21.80 -37.42 18.54
C GLU A 172 -20.67 -37.15 19.55
N GLN A 173 -20.69 -35.97 20.19
CA GLN A 173 -19.68 -35.58 21.17
C GLN A 173 -20.22 -35.85 22.57
N ILE A 174 -19.54 -36.71 23.32
CA ILE A 174 -19.81 -36.91 24.75
C ILE A 174 -18.80 -36.12 25.58
N ARG A 175 -19.31 -35.35 26.56
CA ARG A 175 -18.47 -34.67 27.54
C ARG A 175 -18.14 -35.64 28.67
N VAL A 176 -16.89 -36.10 28.74
CA VAL A 176 -16.42 -36.99 29.81
C VAL A 176 -15.59 -36.20 30.81
N SER A 177 -15.86 -36.39 32.11
CA SER A 177 -15.01 -35.90 33.21
C SER A 177 -14.37 -37.11 33.88
N HIS A 178 -13.05 -37.11 34.01
CA HIS A 178 -12.31 -38.17 34.71
C HIS A 178 -11.51 -37.54 35.86
N ILE A 179 -11.67 -38.11 37.06
CA ILE A 179 -10.81 -37.82 38.21
C ILE A 179 -9.81 -38.97 38.32
N LEU A 180 -8.54 -38.68 38.05
CA LEU A 180 -7.45 -39.64 38.23
C LEU A 180 -6.93 -39.54 39.68
N VAL A 181 -7.21 -40.56 40.48
CA VAL A 181 -6.61 -40.70 41.81
C VAL A 181 -5.44 -41.68 41.71
N SER A 182 -4.24 -41.21 42.06
CA SER A 182 -3.06 -42.09 42.19
C SER A 182 -3.19 -42.86 43.49
N ILE A 183 -3.37 -44.19 43.41
CA ILE A 183 -3.40 -45.06 44.58
C ILE A 183 -1.96 -45.35 44.99
N GLU A 184 -1.54 -44.87 46.16
CA GLU A 184 -0.30 -45.30 46.78
C GLU A 184 -0.51 -46.72 47.31
N LYS A 185 0.37 -47.65 46.94
CA LYS A 185 0.32 -49.04 47.41
C LYS A 185 0.50 -49.02 48.94
N GLU A 186 -0.57 -49.24 49.69
CA GLU A 186 -0.49 -49.55 51.11
C GLU A 186 0.39 -50.80 51.29
N ALA A 187 1.49 -50.63 52.01
CA ALA A 187 2.36 -51.69 52.52
C ALA A 187 2.40 -51.59 54.04
#